data_AF-A0A4Y1ZPY1-F1
#
_entry.id   AF-A0A4Y1ZPY1-F1
#
_cell.length_a   1.000
_cell.length_b   1.000
_cell.length_c   1.000
_cell.angle_alpha   90.00
_cell.angle_beta   90.00
_cell.angle_gamma   90.00
#
_symmetry.space_group_name_H-M   'P 1'
#
loop_
_entity.id
_entity.type
_entity.pdbx_description
1 polymer ?
#
loop_
_entity_poly.entity_id
_entity_poly.type
_entity_poly.pdbx_seq_one_letter_code
_entity_poly.pdbx_strand_id
1 'polypeptide(L)'
;CVVALRWQKEWDNGETGRNVHNVLPKVKTTPTPWQRPQIMFVTGHGPFPTYLKRFNIRSSDSCGCGNLGNPLHYATSCLFTTSYHLTKLLADLEPLW
;
A
#
# COMPACT_ATOMS: atom_id res chain seq x y z
N CYS A 1 23.11 -8.46 -13.59
CA CYS A 1 23.27 -9.79 -12.94
C CYS A 1 22.07 -10.66 -13.31
N VAL A 2 22.28 -11.91 -13.74
CA VAL A 2 21.21 -12.80 -14.26
C VAL A 2 20.07 -13.00 -13.26
N VAL A 3 20.38 -13.06 -11.96
CA VAL A 3 19.39 -13.19 -10.88
C VAL A 3 18.44 -12.00 -10.82
N ALA A 4 18.96 -10.77 -10.93
CA ALA A 4 18.14 -9.56 -10.90
C ALA A 4 17.19 -9.48 -12.10
N LEU A 5 17.62 -9.91 -13.28
CA LEU A 5 16.76 -9.95 -14.47
C LEU A 5 15.64 -10.98 -14.34
N ARG A 6 15.95 -12.16 -13.79
CA ARG A 6 14.94 -13.18 -13.50
C ARG A 6 13.92 -12.66 -12.49
N TRP A 7 14.39 -12.09 -11.38
CA TRP A 7 13.52 -11.49 -10.37
C TRP A 7 12.65 -10.37 -10.91
N GLN A 8 13.20 -9.49 -11.76
CA GLN A 8 12.42 -8.45 -12.41
C GLN A 8 11.29 -9.04 -13.28
N LYS A 9 11.58 -10.10 -14.05
CA LYS A 9 10.57 -10.80 -14.85
C LYS A 9 9.45 -11.40 -14.01
N GLU A 10 9.77 -12.04 -12.88
CA GLU A 10 8.77 -12.56 -11.96
C GLU A 10 7.96 -11.42 -11.32
N TRP A 11 8.62 -10.30 -11.00
CA TRP A 11 7.97 -9.13 -10.41
C TRP A 11 6.98 -8.45 -11.35
N ASP A 12 7.34 -8.34 -12.63
CA ASP A 12 6.48 -7.74 -13.66
C ASP A 12 5.28 -8.64 -14.01
N ASN A 13 5.45 -9.97 -14.00
CA ASN A 13 4.38 -10.91 -14.37
C ASN A 13 3.55 -11.43 -13.19
N GLY A 14 4.02 -11.24 -11.94
CA GLY A 14 3.35 -11.77 -10.76
C GLY A 14 2.05 -11.03 -10.42
N GLU A 15 1.01 -11.78 -10.02
CA GLU A 15 -0.30 -11.22 -9.65
C GLU A 15 -0.36 -10.73 -8.19
N THR A 16 0.51 -11.22 -7.32
CA THR A 16 0.52 -10.82 -5.90
C THR A 16 1.33 -9.54 -5.69
N GLY A 17 0.90 -8.70 -4.75
CA GLY A 17 1.68 -7.51 -4.36
C GLY A 17 1.64 -6.37 -5.38
N ARG A 18 0.61 -6.30 -6.24
CA ARG A 18 0.51 -5.28 -7.29
C ARG A 18 0.58 -3.85 -6.80
N ASN A 19 -0.03 -3.54 -5.65
CA ASN A 19 0.09 -2.22 -5.03
C ASN A 19 1.55 -1.84 -4.76
N VAL A 20 2.37 -2.81 -4.31
CA VAL A 20 3.79 -2.58 -4.05
C VAL A 20 4.56 -2.45 -5.35
N HIS A 21 4.24 -3.23 -6.39
CA HIS A 21 4.89 -3.09 -7.69
C HIS A 21 4.59 -1.75 -8.34
N ASN A 22 3.34 -1.28 -8.29
CA ASN A 22 3.00 0.00 -8.87
C ASN A 22 3.87 1.12 -8.28
N VAL A 23 4.16 1.05 -6.98
CA VAL A 23 5.06 1.99 -6.27
C VAL A 23 6.55 1.71 -6.52
N LEU A 24 6.96 0.43 -6.57
CA LEU A 24 8.32 -0.03 -6.80
C LEU A 24 8.36 -0.99 -7.99
N PRO A 25 8.28 -0.49 -9.23
CA PRO A 25 8.17 -1.36 -10.40
C PRO A 25 9.49 -2.07 -10.73
N LYS A 26 10.61 -1.60 -10.15
CA LYS A 26 11.94 -2.17 -10.38
C LYS A 26 12.48 -2.82 -9.13
N VAL A 27 12.96 -4.05 -9.28
CA VAL A 27 13.65 -4.77 -8.21
C VAL A 27 14.97 -4.07 -7.88
N LYS A 28 15.24 -3.89 -6.60
CA LYS A 28 16.46 -3.28 -6.07
C LYS A 28 17.02 -4.20 -4.99
N THR A 29 18.35 -4.31 -4.95
CA THR A 29 19.05 -5.04 -3.87
C THR A 29 19.27 -4.19 -2.63
N THR A 30 19.10 -2.88 -2.76
CA THR A 30 19.15 -1.94 -1.63
C THR A 30 17.75 -1.73 -1.05
N PRO A 31 17.60 -1.77 0.29
CA PRO A 31 16.33 -1.49 0.92
C PRO A 31 15.92 -0.03 0.70
N THR A 32 14.64 0.20 0.49
CA THR A 32 14.10 1.57 0.44
C THR A 32 13.86 2.03 1.89
N PRO A 33 14.29 3.26 2.29
CA PRO A 33 14.21 3.72 3.68
C PRO A 33 12.79 4.15 4.07
N TRP A 34 11.82 3.24 3.92
CA TRP A 34 10.42 3.51 4.23
C TRP A 34 10.14 3.45 5.73
N GLN A 35 9.36 4.42 6.19
CA GLN A 35 8.82 4.43 7.54
C GLN A 35 7.68 3.41 7.67
N ARG A 36 7.45 2.91 8.88
CA ARG A 36 6.41 1.91 9.17
C ARG A 36 5.03 2.26 8.60
N PRO A 37 4.52 3.51 8.69
CA PRO A 37 3.23 3.86 8.08
C PRO A 37 3.25 3.69 6.56
N GLN A 38 4.32 4.11 5.89
CA GLN A 38 4.46 4.01 4.42
C GLN A 38 4.43 2.54 3.97
N ILE A 39 5.12 1.66 4.69
CA ILE A 39 5.08 0.21 4.43
C ILE A 39 3.64 -0.32 4.54
N MET A 40 2.93 0.04 5.61
CA MET A 40 1.54 -0.37 5.81
C MET A 40 0.63 0.12 4.68
N PHE A 41 0.77 1.38 4.26
CA PHE A 41 -0.02 1.95 3.17
C PHE A 41 0.25 1.27 1.84
N VAL A 42 1.51 1.16 1.42
CA VAL A 42 1.89 0.61 0.10
C VAL A 42 1.56 -0.87 -0.02
N THR A 43 1.77 -1.63 1.05
CA THR A 43 1.43 -3.06 1.05
C THR A 43 -0.07 -3.29 1.22
N GLY A 44 -0.79 -2.32 1.77
CA GLY A 44 -2.16 -2.45 2.22
C GLY A 44 -2.35 -3.35 3.44
N HIS A 45 -1.25 -3.69 4.13
CA HIS A 45 -1.27 -4.44 5.37
C HIS A 45 -1.40 -3.51 6.56
N GLY A 46 -2.09 -3.97 7.60
CA GLY A 46 -2.20 -3.26 8.87
C GLY A 46 -3.62 -3.31 9.43
N PRO A 47 -3.93 -2.43 10.38
CA PRO A 47 -5.24 -2.37 11.03
C PRO A 47 -6.30 -1.71 10.13
N PHE A 48 -6.24 -1.94 8.81
CA PHE A 48 -7.22 -1.41 7.87
C PHE A 48 -8.45 -2.31 7.85
N PRO A 49 -9.66 -1.75 7.96
CA PRO A 49 -10.90 -2.50 7.87
C PRO A 49 -10.98 -3.47 6.67
N THR A 50 -10.54 -3.05 5.48
CA THR A 50 -10.51 -3.92 4.29
C THR A 50 -9.57 -5.11 4.46
N TYR A 51 -8.40 -4.91 5.06
CA TYR A 51 -7.44 -5.96 5.33
C TYR A 51 -7.99 -6.96 6.36
N LEU A 52 -8.55 -6.46 7.46
CA LEU A 52 -9.12 -7.30 8.53
C LEU A 52 -10.33 -8.12 8.04
N LYS A 53 -11.16 -7.56 7.16
CA LYS A 53 -12.30 -8.27 6.56
C LYS A 53 -11.85 -9.43 5.68
N ARG A 54 -10.76 -9.26 4.91
CA ARG A 54 -10.18 -10.35 4.08
C ARG A 54 -9.83 -11.60 4.90
N PHE A 55 -9.43 -11.43 6.15
CA PHE A 55 -9.09 -12.53 7.07
C PHE A 55 -10.24 -12.92 8.01
N ASN A 56 -11.46 -12.42 7.77
CA ASN A 56 -12.63 -12.66 8.62
C ASN A 56 -12.43 -12.25 10.10
N ILE A 57 -11.50 -11.35 10.38
CA ILE A 57 -11.28 -10.80 11.73
C ILE A 57 -12.35 -9.73 12.04
N ARG A 58 -12.83 -9.04 11.00
CA ARG A 58 -13.90 -8.04 11.08
C ARG A 58 -14.96 -8.32 10.02
N SER A 59 -16.23 -8.08 10.36
CA SER A 59 -17.36 -8.26 9.43
C SER A 59 -17.50 -7.14 8.39
N SER A 60 -17.08 -5.93 8.73
CA SER A 60 -17.19 -4.73 7.89
C SER A 60 -15.81 -4.17 7.50
N ASP A 61 -15.73 -3.72 6.25
CA ASP A 61 -14.59 -3.01 5.65
C ASP A 61 -14.75 -1.49 5.77
N SER A 62 -15.74 -1.00 6.50
CA SER A 62 -15.99 0.42 6.67
C SER A 62 -15.06 1.02 7.72
N CYS A 63 -14.55 2.21 7.42
CA CYS A 63 -13.94 3.13 8.36
C CYS A 63 -14.99 3.64 9.36
N GLY A 64 -14.55 4.07 10.55
CA GLY A 64 -15.44 4.71 11.53
C GLY A 64 -16.13 5.97 11.02
N CYS A 65 -15.65 6.57 9.94
CA CYS A 65 -16.28 7.75 9.31
C CYS A 65 -17.31 7.38 8.23
N GLY A 66 -17.64 6.09 8.06
CA GLY A 66 -18.64 5.59 7.12
C GLY A 66 -18.12 5.22 5.72
N ASN A 67 -16.92 5.68 5.32
CA ASN A 67 -16.32 5.37 4.02
C ASN A 67 -15.60 4.01 4.01
N LEU A 68 -15.16 3.55 2.84
CA LEU A 68 -14.35 2.35 2.71
C LEU A 68 -13.02 2.49 3.46
N GLY A 69 -12.77 1.62 4.43
CA GLY A 69 -11.59 1.64 5.29
C GLY A 69 -10.36 0.98 4.65
N ASN A 70 -10.00 1.44 3.46
CA ASN A 70 -8.77 1.02 2.78
C ASN A 70 -7.60 1.96 3.13
N PRO A 71 -6.34 1.54 2.92
CA PRO A 71 -5.18 2.36 3.24
C PRO A 71 -5.19 3.74 2.57
N LEU A 72 -5.63 3.81 1.31
CA LEU A 72 -5.70 5.07 0.54
C LEU A 72 -6.62 6.08 1.22
N HIS A 73 -7.80 5.66 1.67
CA HIS A 73 -8.73 6.50 2.41
C HIS A 73 -8.10 7.09 3.67
N TYR A 74 -7.41 6.25 4.47
CA TYR A 74 -6.70 6.71 5.66
C TYR A 74 -5.53 7.65 5.33
N ALA A 75 -4.89 7.51 4.17
CA ALA A 75 -3.79 8.38 3.76
C ALA A 75 -4.24 9.75 3.23
N THR A 76 -5.48 9.89 2.75
CA THR A 76 -5.88 11.08 1.96
C THR A 76 -7.16 11.77 2.39
N SER A 77 -8.13 11.04 2.96
CA SER A 77 -9.52 11.55 3.07
C SER A 77 -10.20 11.23 4.39
N CYS A 78 -9.61 10.37 5.22
CA CYS A 78 -10.19 10.08 6.53
C CYS A 78 -10.04 11.27 7.48
N LEU A 79 -11.17 11.72 8.04
CA LEU A 79 -11.24 12.80 9.02
C LEU A 79 -10.48 12.47 10.32
N PHE A 80 -10.31 11.19 10.63
CA PHE A 80 -9.60 10.75 11.85
C PHE A 80 -8.08 10.71 11.69
N THR A 81 -7.56 10.87 10.47
CA THR A 81 -6.11 10.82 10.19
C THR A 81 -5.60 12.06 9.49
N THR A 82 -6.33 13.18 9.54
CA THR A 82 -5.94 14.44 8.89
C THR A 82 -4.54 14.90 9.26
N SER A 83 -4.10 14.72 10.50
CA SER A 83 -2.73 15.05 10.93
C SER A 83 -1.63 14.15 10.35
N TYR A 84 -2.00 13.02 9.72
CA TYR A 84 -1.10 12.02 9.16
C TYR A 84 -1.32 11.80 7.66
N HIS A 85 -2.08 12.67 7.00
CA HIS A 85 -2.28 12.58 5.55
C HIS A 85 -0.94 12.70 4.83
N LEU A 86 -0.69 11.78 3.91
CA LEU A 86 0.57 11.68 3.18
C LEU A 86 0.54 12.56 1.94
N THR A 87 0.44 13.88 2.13
CA THR A 87 0.35 14.86 1.02
C THR A 87 1.58 14.84 0.10
N LYS A 88 2.78 14.57 0.65
CA LYS A 88 4.02 14.51 -0.13
C LYS A 88 4.28 13.16 -0.81
N LEU A 89 3.89 12.05 -0.18
CA LEU A 89 4.13 10.71 -0.74
C LEU A 89 3.21 10.42 -1.93
N LEU A 90 2.02 11.02 -1.95
CA LEU A 90 1.04 10.75 -2.99
C LEU A 90 1.30 11.51 -4.29
N ALA A 91 1.90 12.71 -4.29
CA ALA A 91 2.22 13.41 -5.55
C ALA A 91 3.11 12.56 -6.49
N ASP A 92 3.98 11.73 -5.90
CA ASP A 92 4.85 10.81 -6.64
C ASP A 92 4.17 9.46 -6.96
N LEU A 93 3.06 9.12 -6.31
CA LEU A 93 2.38 7.82 -6.39
C LEU A 93 0.97 7.87 -6.98
N GLU A 94 0.35 9.05 -7.13
CA GLU A 94 -0.99 9.24 -7.69
C GLU A 94 -1.17 8.58 -9.07
N PRO A 95 -0.17 8.61 -9.99
CA PRO A 95 -0.28 7.91 -11.28
C PRO A 95 -0.28 6.37 -11.19
N LEU A 96 -0.03 5.81 -10.01
CA LEU A 96 0.28 4.39 -9.78
C LEU A 96 -0.86 3.65 -9.05
N TRP A 97 -1.87 4.36 -8.55
CA TRP A 97 -3.04 3.81 -7.85
C TRP A 97 -4.29 3.92 -8.72
#